data_AF-A0A559RT29-F1
#
_entry.id   AF-A0A559RT29-F1
#
_cell.length_a   1.000
_cell.length_b   1.000
_cell.length_c   1.000
_cell.angle_alpha   90.00
_cell.angle_beta   90.00
_cell.angle_gamma   90.00
#
_symmetry.space_group_name_H-M   'P 1'
#
loop_
_entity.id
_entity.type
_entity.pdbx_description
1 polymer ?
#
loop_
_entity_poly.entity_id
_entity_poly.type
_entity_poly.pdbx_seq_one_letter_code
_entity_poly.pdbx_strand_id
1 'polypeptide(L)'
;MSLSLIGIIFVQGYWISSSVDAKREQFSFNARQSLAATIDQIENRELEDYYYPIQKLADSIGMSDDISFDEYFFINEDLVNNELTLYKNGILQEDFKLTAPGYVSEQGDSIQFKRYTQRKTTQILKKNAIDGNQESTSNRIQEFSRLIDFEKKRFAEIAYEITKDIPIHKRLTSEEIRRILTIELVERNVETDFDFGVYSNGLLTKVHSENFKYSKDAPSYVEQLFSYDKDVSDYTLYVQFPGEKRFVISSIIGMAVLSIIFTLIIVIAYSSALHQLNKQRQISEIKTDFINNMTHEFKTPIATINLALDALKNPKISSFPEKVSYYHGLIREENKRMHAQVENVLRISKLEKNELDIQKERLDMNELVEDAINHISLIVEDRNGYVNMHLNADRTSVLANESHFTNVLVNILDNAVKYTSEERSLGIDVYTENVKDLIIVKISDKGDGMSKAVQKKVFEKFYREHTGDIHNVKGHGLGLAYAKRIVDDHQGEIYVESELGKGSTFIIKLPLIS
;
A
#
# COMPACT_ATOMS: atom_id res chain seq x y z
N MET A 1 0.66 2.33 18.45
CA MET A 1 1.03 2.88 17.12
C MET A 1 1.95 1.94 16.34
N SER A 2 3.09 1.49 16.87
CA SER A 2 3.91 0.45 16.20
C SER A 2 3.21 -0.91 16.16
N LEU A 3 2.57 -1.32 17.26
CA LEU A 3 1.80 -2.56 17.35
C LEU A 3 0.63 -2.62 16.36
N SER A 4 -0.01 -1.48 16.09
CA SER A 4 -1.12 -1.39 15.13
C SER A 4 -0.66 -1.52 13.68
N LEU A 5 0.54 -1.04 13.34
CA LEU A 5 1.11 -1.21 12.00
C LEU A 5 1.43 -2.68 11.71
N ILE A 6 2.02 -3.37 12.68
CA ILE A 6 2.28 -4.82 12.61
C ILE A 6 0.96 -5.60 12.47
N GLY A 7 -0.07 -5.20 13.23
CA GLY A 7 -1.41 -5.79 13.12
C GLY A 7 -2.02 -5.62 11.73
N ILE A 8 -1.89 -4.45 11.10
CA ILE A 8 -2.41 -4.20 9.74
C ILE A 8 -1.70 -5.09 8.72
N ILE A 9 -0.38 -5.19 8.79
CA ILE A 9 0.40 -6.04 7.88
C ILE A 9 -0.01 -7.51 8.02
N PHE A 10 -0.22 -7.97 9.26
CA PHE A 10 -0.69 -9.33 9.53
C PHE A 10 -2.09 -9.58 8.95
N VAL A 11 -3.03 -8.66 9.20
CA VAL A 11 -4.42 -8.78 8.68
C VAL A 11 -4.44 -8.79 7.15
N GLN A 12 -3.61 -7.97 6.50
CA GLN A 12 -3.50 -7.97 5.04
C GLN A 12 -2.92 -9.26 4.49
N GLY A 13 -1.86 -9.79 5.11
CA GLY A 13 -1.28 -11.08 4.73
C GLY A 13 -2.30 -12.21 4.87
N TYR A 14 -3.05 -12.24 5.98
CA TYR A 14 -4.14 -13.18 6.21
C TYR A 14 -5.24 -13.04 5.16
N TRP A 15 -5.68 -11.82 4.85
CA TRP A 15 -6.71 -11.56 3.85
C TRP A 15 -6.29 -12.00 2.44
N ILE A 16 -5.05 -11.76 2.04
CA ILE A 16 -4.52 -12.21 0.74
C ILE A 16 -4.52 -13.73 0.67
N SER A 17 -4.03 -14.42 1.71
CA SER A 17 -4.03 -15.88 1.76
C SER A 17 -5.46 -16.44 1.69
N SER A 18 -6.36 -15.92 2.53
CA SER A 18 -7.76 -16.34 2.56
C SER A 18 -8.48 -16.08 1.23
N SER A 19 -8.14 -14.99 0.53
CA SER A 19 -8.70 -14.69 -0.79
C SER A 19 -8.25 -15.70 -1.85
N VAL A 20 -7.00 -16.16 -1.79
CA VAL A 20 -6.47 -17.20 -2.69
C VAL A 20 -7.23 -18.51 -2.49
N ASP A 21 -7.42 -18.92 -1.24
CA ASP A 21 -8.15 -20.14 -0.91
C ASP A 21 -9.61 -20.05 -1.37
N ALA A 22 -10.30 -18.95 -1.08
CA ALA A 22 -11.69 -18.74 -1.51
C ALA A 22 -11.84 -18.75 -3.05
N LYS A 23 -10.90 -18.14 -3.79
CA LYS A 23 -10.93 -18.16 -5.26
C LYS A 23 -10.63 -19.54 -5.82
N ARG A 24 -9.79 -20.33 -5.17
CA ARG A 24 -9.51 -21.71 -5.54
C ARG A 24 -10.71 -22.63 -5.31
N GLU A 25 -11.43 -22.45 -4.21
CA GLU A 25 -12.69 -23.15 -3.95
C GLU A 25 -13.76 -22.77 -4.99
N GLN A 26 -13.92 -21.48 -5.27
CA GLN A 26 -14.84 -21.00 -6.30
C GLN A 26 -14.52 -21.59 -7.68
N PHE A 27 -13.24 -21.60 -8.06
CA PHE A 27 -12.79 -22.24 -9.30
C PHE A 27 -13.17 -23.73 -9.33
N SER A 28 -12.89 -24.45 -8.24
CA SER A 28 -13.18 -25.89 -8.15
C SER A 28 -14.67 -26.20 -8.24
N PHE A 29 -15.51 -25.38 -7.62
CA PHE A 29 -16.96 -25.49 -7.71
C PHE A 29 -17.44 -25.27 -9.16
N ASN A 30 -17.00 -24.18 -9.79
CA ASN A 30 -17.38 -23.87 -11.16
C ASN A 30 -16.90 -24.95 -12.15
N ALA A 31 -15.68 -25.46 -11.99
CA ALA A 31 -15.12 -26.52 -12.82
C ALA A 31 -15.95 -27.81 -12.75
N ARG A 32 -16.36 -28.24 -11.54
CA ARG A 32 -17.26 -29.40 -11.37
C ARG A 32 -18.62 -29.18 -12.01
N GLN A 33 -19.18 -27.98 -11.84
CA GLN A 33 -20.48 -27.65 -12.42
C GLN A 33 -20.44 -27.61 -13.96
N SER A 34 -19.37 -27.06 -14.54
CA SER A 34 -19.14 -27.10 -15.99
C SER A 34 -19.00 -28.53 -16.50
N LEU A 35 -18.31 -29.38 -15.74
CA LEU A 35 -18.14 -30.79 -16.07
C LEU A 35 -19.48 -31.55 -16.04
N ALA A 36 -20.26 -31.39 -14.97
CA ALA A 36 -21.59 -31.99 -14.85
C ALA A 36 -22.52 -31.55 -15.99
N ALA A 37 -22.58 -30.25 -16.29
CA ALA A 37 -23.39 -29.73 -17.39
C ALA A 37 -22.91 -30.21 -18.78
N THR A 38 -21.60 -30.39 -18.95
CA THR A 38 -21.03 -30.96 -20.17
C THR A 38 -21.51 -32.40 -20.37
N ILE A 39 -21.52 -33.19 -19.30
CA ILE A 39 -21.99 -34.58 -19.30
C ILE A 39 -23.47 -34.63 -19.62
N ASP A 40 -24.29 -33.82 -18.94
CA ASP A 40 -25.72 -33.72 -19.20
C ASP A 40 -26.00 -33.41 -20.67
N GLN A 41 -25.26 -32.49 -21.29
CA GLN A 41 -25.44 -32.16 -22.72
C GLN A 41 -25.04 -33.32 -23.64
N ILE A 42 -23.92 -33.99 -23.36
CA ILE A 42 -23.45 -35.15 -24.14
C ILE A 42 -24.47 -36.29 -24.08
N GLU A 43 -24.98 -36.60 -22.89
CA GLU A 43 -25.96 -37.66 -22.66
C GLU A 43 -27.31 -37.33 -23.28
N ASN A 44 -27.80 -36.09 -23.14
CA ASN A 44 -29.04 -35.66 -23.79
C ASN A 44 -28.94 -35.73 -25.31
N ARG A 45 -27.81 -35.31 -25.88
CA ARG A 45 -27.56 -35.41 -27.34
C ARG A 45 -27.51 -36.86 -27.81
N GLU A 46 -26.87 -37.76 -27.05
CA GLU A 46 -26.89 -39.20 -27.39
C GLU A 46 -28.31 -39.76 -27.35
N LEU A 47 -29.07 -39.41 -26.32
CA LEU A 47 -30.45 -39.84 -26.16
C LEU A 47 -31.33 -39.36 -27.32
N GLU A 48 -31.12 -38.14 -27.79
CA GLU A 48 -31.83 -37.57 -28.96
C GLU A 48 -31.55 -38.33 -30.26
N ASP A 49 -30.32 -38.79 -30.48
CA ASP A 49 -29.94 -39.56 -31.67
C ASP A 49 -30.74 -40.87 -31.81
N TYR A 50 -31.15 -41.48 -30.69
CA TYR A 50 -31.99 -42.70 -30.69
C TYR A 50 -33.48 -42.40 -30.55
N TYR A 51 -33.85 -41.37 -29.79
CA TYR A 51 -35.24 -41.02 -29.52
C TYR A 51 -35.97 -40.51 -30.78
N TYR A 52 -35.37 -39.56 -31.52
CA TYR A 52 -36.06 -38.91 -32.64
C TYR A 52 -36.36 -39.83 -33.84
N PRO A 53 -35.48 -40.75 -34.25
CA PRO A 53 -35.81 -41.73 -35.29
C PRO A 53 -37.01 -42.62 -34.91
N ILE A 54 -37.05 -43.09 -33.66
CA ILE A 54 -38.13 -43.92 -33.13
C ILE A 54 -39.44 -43.13 -33.05
N GLN A 55 -39.37 -41.89 -32.57
CA GLN A 55 -40.50 -40.97 -32.57
C GLN A 55 -41.08 -40.77 -33.98
N LYS A 56 -40.24 -40.54 -35.00
CA LYS A 56 -40.69 -40.37 -36.39
C LYS A 56 -41.38 -41.62 -36.93
N LEU A 57 -40.88 -42.81 -36.58
CA LEU A 57 -41.53 -44.08 -36.94
C LEU A 57 -42.88 -44.25 -36.25
N ALA A 58 -42.96 -43.95 -34.95
CA ALA A 58 -44.22 -43.99 -34.19
C ALA A 58 -45.27 -43.01 -34.77
N ASP A 59 -44.86 -41.78 -35.08
CA ASP A 59 -45.74 -40.77 -35.67
C ASP A 59 -46.19 -41.18 -37.10
N SER A 60 -45.41 -41.99 -37.82
CA SER A 60 -45.78 -42.53 -39.15
C SER A 60 -46.76 -43.70 -39.12
N ILE A 61 -46.80 -44.47 -38.03
CA ILE A 61 -47.69 -45.66 -37.90
C ILE A 61 -49.11 -45.22 -37.51
N GLY A 62 -49.25 -44.11 -36.79
CA GLY A 62 -50.52 -43.40 -36.57
C GLY A 62 -51.58 -44.13 -35.72
N MET A 63 -51.45 -45.43 -35.47
CA MET A 63 -52.32 -46.24 -34.63
C MET A 63 -51.60 -46.61 -33.33
N SER A 64 -52.12 -46.13 -32.19
CA SER A 64 -51.73 -46.57 -30.85
C SER A 64 -52.54 -47.80 -30.44
N ASP A 65 -51.92 -48.75 -29.75
CA ASP A 65 -52.57 -49.99 -29.34
C ASP A 65 -53.47 -49.82 -28.11
N ASP A 66 -53.09 -48.92 -27.20
CA ASP A 66 -53.83 -48.63 -25.98
C ASP A 66 -53.65 -47.16 -25.59
N ILE A 67 -54.67 -46.60 -24.95
CA ILE A 67 -54.71 -45.19 -24.55
C ILE A 67 -55.18 -45.12 -23.08
N SER A 68 -54.29 -44.71 -22.18
CA SER A 68 -54.64 -44.46 -20.78
C SER A 68 -54.65 -42.96 -20.49
N PHE A 69 -55.66 -42.50 -19.74
CA PHE A 69 -55.89 -41.08 -19.47
C PHE A 69 -56.10 -40.81 -17.98
N ASP A 70 -55.14 -40.13 -17.36
CA ASP A 70 -55.24 -39.68 -15.97
C ASP A 70 -55.57 -38.18 -15.94
N GLU A 71 -56.62 -37.76 -15.22
CA GLU A 71 -57.07 -36.37 -15.14
C GLU A 71 -57.25 -35.91 -13.70
N TYR A 72 -56.64 -34.76 -13.39
CA TYR A 72 -56.85 -34.04 -12.14
C TYR A 72 -57.59 -32.75 -12.44
N PHE A 73 -58.46 -32.30 -11.53
CA PHE A 73 -59.18 -31.04 -11.69
C PHE A 73 -59.19 -30.20 -10.42
N PHE A 74 -59.24 -28.88 -10.62
CA PHE A 74 -59.35 -27.86 -9.59
C PHE A 74 -60.40 -26.84 -10.00
N ILE A 75 -61.19 -26.37 -9.04
CA ILE A 75 -62.29 -25.43 -9.28
C ILE A 75 -61.97 -24.14 -8.53
N ASN A 76 -62.08 -23.00 -9.22
CA ASN A 76 -62.01 -21.67 -8.62
C ASN A 76 -63.32 -20.91 -8.86
N GLU A 77 -63.89 -20.31 -7.82
CA GLU A 77 -65.14 -19.56 -7.90
C GLU A 77 -64.88 -18.06 -7.73
N ASP A 78 -65.23 -17.27 -8.74
CA ASP A 78 -65.22 -15.81 -8.70
C ASP A 78 -66.61 -15.30 -8.36
N LEU A 79 -66.79 -14.91 -7.10
CA LEU A 79 -68.04 -14.42 -6.53
C LEU A 79 -68.43 -13.02 -7.06
N VAL A 80 -67.49 -12.22 -7.57
CA VAL A 80 -67.76 -10.86 -8.05
C VAL A 80 -68.38 -10.91 -9.44
N ASN A 81 -67.88 -11.82 -10.29
CA ASN A 81 -68.37 -12.00 -11.67
C ASN A 81 -69.37 -13.15 -11.83
N ASN A 82 -69.65 -13.89 -10.73
CA ASN A 82 -70.50 -15.10 -10.70
C ASN A 82 -70.04 -16.19 -11.69
N GLU A 83 -68.72 -16.37 -11.79
CA GLU A 83 -68.07 -17.31 -12.70
C GLU A 83 -67.42 -18.44 -11.92
N LEU A 84 -67.61 -19.68 -12.37
CA LEU A 84 -66.90 -20.85 -11.87
C LEU A 84 -65.91 -21.31 -12.93
N THR A 85 -64.62 -21.22 -12.61
CA THR A 85 -63.54 -21.66 -13.49
C THR A 85 -63.06 -23.06 -13.09
N LEU A 86 -63.30 -24.03 -13.95
CA LEU A 86 -62.83 -25.40 -13.83
C LEU A 86 -61.52 -25.58 -14.61
N TYR A 87 -60.44 -25.84 -13.90
CA TYR A 87 -59.14 -26.22 -14.45
C TYR A 87 -59.03 -27.75 -14.42
N LYS A 88 -58.83 -28.37 -15.57
CA LYS A 88 -58.49 -29.80 -15.69
C LYS A 88 -57.10 -29.94 -16.27
N ASN A 89 -56.28 -30.80 -15.69
CA ASN A 89 -54.97 -31.16 -16.20
C ASN A 89 -54.88 -32.68 -16.25
N GLY A 90 -54.74 -33.24 -17.45
CA GLY A 90 -54.58 -34.67 -17.62
C GLY A 90 -53.37 -35.03 -18.47
N ILE A 91 -52.87 -36.24 -18.26
CA ILE A 91 -51.81 -36.83 -19.08
C ILE A 91 -52.45 -37.98 -19.87
N LEU A 92 -52.42 -37.84 -21.19
CA LEU A 92 -52.75 -38.89 -22.14
C LEU A 92 -51.49 -39.69 -22.42
N GLN A 93 -51.52 -40.99 -22.14
CA GLN A 93 -50.47 -41.92 -22.52
C GLN A 93 -50.97 -42.79 -23.67
N GLU A 94 -50.19 -42.84 -24.75
CA GLU A 94 -50.46 -43.66 -25.92
C GLU A 94 -49.32 -44.67 -26.09
N ASP A 95 -49.67 -45.96 -26.09
CA ASP A 95 -48.70 -47.04 -26.20
C ASP A 95 -48.61 -47.51 -27.67
N PHE A 96 -47.40 -47.56 -28.21
CA PHE A 96 -47.09 -47.98 -29.57
C PHE A 96 -46.23 -49.24 -29.56
N LYS A 97 -46.62 -50.27 -30.31
CA LYS A 97 -45.77 -51.42 -30.61
C LYS A 97 -45.11 -51.25 -31.96
N LEU A 98 -43.80 -51.07 -31.94
CA LEU A 98 -42.98 -50.96 -33.14
C LEU A 98 -42.42 -52.34 -33.48
N THR A 99 -42.78 -52.88 -34.64
CA THR A 99 -42.16 -54.10 -35.18
C THR A 99 -41.10 -53.66 -36.20
N ALA A 100 -39.83 -53.86 -35.88
CA ALA A 100 -38.74 -53.43 -36.76
C ALA A 100 -38.65 -54.32 -38.02
N PRO A 101 -38.57 -53.75 -39.23
CA PRO A 101 -38.23 -54.53 -40.42
C PRO A 101 -36.74 -54.86 -40.39
N GLY A 102 -36.40 -56.14 -40.18
CA GLY A 102 -35.02 -56.66 -40.26
C GLY A 102 -34.36 -57.04 -38.93
N TYR A 103 -34.98 -56.78 -37.78
CA TYR A 103 -34.60 -57.37 -36.49
C TYR A 103 -35.53 -58.53 -36.19
N VAL A 104 -35.19 -59.71 -36.69
CA VAL A 104 -35.84 -60.97 -36.28
C VAL A 104 -34.97 -61.55 -35.16
N SER A 105 -35.29 -61.26 -33.91
CA SER A 105 -35.05 -62.24 -32.85
C SER A 105 -36.03 -63.39 -33.06
N GLU A 106 -35.60 -64.64 -32.86
CA GLU A 106 -36.46 -65.84 -33.00
C GLU A 106 -37.67 -65.84 -32.03
N GLN A 107 -37.74 -64.86 -31.12
CA GLN A 107 -38.92 -64.48 -30.35
C GLN A 107 -39.29 -63.06 -30.80
N GLY A 108 -40.39 -62.90 -31.54
CA GLY A 108 -40.76 -61.61 -32.16
C GLY A 108 -41.07 -60.51 -31.14
N ASP A 109 -40.04 -59.81 -30.67
CA ASP A 109 -40.16 -58.72 -29.71
C ASP A 109 -40.47 -57.39 -30.42
N SER A 110 -41.62 -56.81 -30.10
CA SER A 110 -41.99 -55.46 -30.50
C SER A 110 -41.40 -54.44 -29.51
N ILE A 111 -40.75 -53.39 -30.01
CA ILE A 111 -40.30 -52.28 -29.17
C ILE A 111 -41.54 -51.53 -28.70
N GLN A 112 -41.72 -51.41 -27.38
CA GLN A 112 -42.80 -50.64 -26.79
C GLN A 112 -42.35 -49.20 -26.59
N PHE A 113 -43.04 -48.26 -27.23
CA PHE A 113 -42.80 -46.83 -27.12
C PHE A 113 -44.05 -46.15 -26.52
N LYS A 114 -43.87 -45.19 -25.62
CA LYS A 114 -44.97 -44.47 -24.97
C LYS A 114 -44.90 -42.99 -25.28
N ARG A 115 -45.99 -42.43 -25.81
CA ARG A 115 -46.16 -41.00 -26.04
C ARG A 115 -47.00 -40.40 -24.92
N TYR A 116 -46.59 -39.25 -24.40
CA TYR A 116 -47.23 -38.55 -23.31
C TYR A 116 -47.65 -37.15 -23.76
N THR A 117 -48.97 -36.93 -23.81
CA THR A 117 -49.55 -35.62 -24.15
C THR A 117 -50.28 -35.05 -22.94
N GLN A 118 -49.82 -33.92 -22.44
CA GLN A 118 -50.54 -33.15 -21.44
C GLN A 118 -51.72 -32.42 -22.10
N ARG A 119 -52.90 -32.54 -21.50
CA ARG A 119 -54.11 -31.81 -21.88
C ARG A 119 -54.54 -30.91 -20.73
N LYS A 120 -54.43 -29.60 -20.90
CA LYS A 120 -54.98 -28.60 -19.98
C LYS A 120 -56.31 -28.09 -20.54
N THR A 121 -57.36 -28.11 -19.73
CA THR A 121 -58.67 -27.55 -20.08
C THR A 121 -59.05 -26.53 -19.03
N THR A 122 -59.28 -25.28 -19.44
CA THR A 122 -59.89 -24.25 -18.60
C THR A 122 -61.30 -24.01 -19.12
N GLN A 123 -62.30 -24.27 -18.27
CA GLN A 123 -63.70 -24.09 -18.59
C GLN A 123 -64.30 -23.07 -17.64
N ILE A 124 -64.84 -21.97 -18.18
CA ILE A 124 -65.54 -20.94 -17.41
C ILE A 124 -67.04 -21.19 -17.53
N LEU A 125 -67.68 -21.45 -16.40
CA LEU A 125 -69.11 -21.64 -16.26
C LEU A 125 -69.70 -20.38 -15.65
N LYS A 126 -70.68 -19.76 -16.32
CA LYS A 126 -71.41 -18.62 -15.75
C LYS A 126 -72.62 -19.14 -14.98
N LYS A 127 -72.74 -18.74 -13.72
CA LYS A 127 -73.95 -19.00 -12.93
C LYS A 127 -75.00 -17.97 -13.33
N ASN A 128 -76.08 -18.40 -13.99
CA ASN A 128 -77.23 -17.54 -14.25
C ASN A 128 -78.15 -17.55 -13.01
N ALA A 129 -78.59 -16.37 -12.56
CA ALA A 129 -79.33 -16.20 -11.31
C ALA A 129 -80.86 -16.39 -11.43
N ILE A 130 -81.36 -17.07 -12.47
CA ILE A 130 -82.80 -17.29 -12.66
C ILE A 130 -83.00 -18.74 -13.09
N ASP A 131 -83.61 -19.53 -12.20
CA ASP A 131 -83.81 -20.98 -12.21
C ASP A 131 -82.55 -21.87 -12.07
N GLY A 132 -82.39 -22.39 -10.86
CA GLY A 132 -81.21 -23.13 -10.40
C GLY A 132 -81.02 -24.52 -10.99
N ASN A 133 -80.78 -24.62 -12.30
CA ASN A 133 -80.18 -25.84 -12.87
C ASN A 133 -79.50 -25.72 -14.25
N GLN A 134 -79.14 -24.52 -14.73
CA GLN A 134 -78.39 -24.40 -15.98
C GLN A 134 -77.14 -23.52 -15.85
N GLU A 135 -76.02 -24.17 -15.53
CA GLU A 135 -74.68 -23.62 -15.75
C GLU A 135 -74.42 -23.58 -17.26
N SER A 136 -74.28 -22.39 -17.83
CA SER A 136 -73.94 -22.23 -19.25
C SER A 136 -72.42 -22.14 -19.38
N THR A 137 -71.81 -23.05 -20.15
CA THR A 137 -70.39 -22.95 -20.48
C THR A 137 -70.17 -21.71 -21.32
N SER A 138 -69.51 -20.70 -20.76
CA SER A 138 -69.30 -19.43 -21.45
C SER A 138 -68.05 -19.49 -22.33
N ASN A 139 -67.00 -20.21 -21.91
CA ASN A 139 -65.76 -20.37 -22.66
C ASN A 139 -65.05 -21.66 -22.22
N ARG A 140 -64.53 -22.42 -23.18
CA ARG A 140 -63.68 -23.60 -22.94
C ARG A 140 -62.41 -23.46 -23.77
N ILE A 141 -61.27 -23.42 -23.09
CA ILE A 141 -59.94 -23.40 -23.71
C ILE A 141 -59.30 -24.74 -23.46
N GLN A 142 -58.76 -25.36 -24.50
CA GLN A 142 -57.98 -26.59 -24.40
C GLN A 142 -56.59 -26.37 -24.99
N GLU A 143 -55.58 -26.72 -24.23
CA GLU A 143 -54.18 -26.68 -24.63
C GLU A 143 -53.61 -28.10 -24.56
N PHE A 144 -52.93 -28.52 -25.62
CA PHE A 144 -52.25 -29.80 -25.69
C PHE A 144 -50.75 -29.54 -25.81
N SER A 145 -49.96 -30.19 -24.96
CA SER A 145 -48.50 -30.09 -24.97
C SER A 145 -47.87 -31.47 -24.82
N ARG A 146 -46.94 -31.82 -25.70
CA ARG A 146 -46.23 -33.10 -25.65
C ARG A 146 -45.14 -33.04 -24.59
N LEU A 147 -45.08 -34.05 -23.73
CA LEU A 147 -44.10 -34.14 -22.64
C LEU A 147 -42.81 -34.82 -23.13
N ILE A 148 -42.14 -34.19 -24.09
CA ILE A 148 -40.96 -34.77 -24.77
C ILE A 148 -39.83 -35.08 -23.79
N ASP A 149 -39.54 -34.21 -22.83
CA ASP A 149 -38.45 -34.45 -21.86
C ASP A 149 -38.75 -35.63 -20.93
N PHE A 150 -40.04 -35.85 -20.61
CA PHE A 150 -40.48 -37.01 -19.83
C PHE A 150 -40.36 -38.30 -20.66
N GLU A 151 -40.79 -38.26 -21.92
CA GLU A 151 -40.61 -39.37 -22.88
C GLU A 151 -39.13 -39.75 -23.02
N LYS A 152 -38.26 -38.74 -23.22
CA LYS A 152 -36.81 -38.89 -23.30
C LYS A 152 -36.23 -39.55 -22.06
N LYS A 153 -36.53 -39.05 -20.87
CA LYS A 153 -36.05 -39.64 -19.60
C LYS A 153 -36.45 -41.10 -19.44
N ARG A 154 -37.69 -41.47 -19.81
CA ARG A 154 -38.14 -42.87 -19.79
C ARG A 154 -37.42 -43.73 -20.83
N PHE A 155 -37.02 -43.14 -21.95
CA PHE A 155 -36.30 -43.81 -23.01
C PHE A 155 -34.81 -44.04 -22.70
N ALA A 156 -34.28 -43.38 -21.66
CA ALA A 156 -32.86 -43.43 -21.31
C ALA A 156 -32.34 -44.86 -21.06
N GLU A 157 -33.09 -45.71 -20.35
CA GLU A 157 -32.73 -47.12 -20.10
C GLU A 157 -32.60 -47.92 -21.40
N ILE A 158 -33.52 -47.70 -22.35
CA ILE A 158 -33.50 -48.38 -23.65
C ILE A 158 -32.29 -47.88 -24.47
N ALA A 159 -32.03 -46.57 -24.47
CA ALA A 159 -30.86 -45.99 -25.13
C ALA A 159 -29.56 -46.55 -24.55
N TYR A 160 -29.47 -46.72 -23.23
CA TYR A 160 -28.33 -47.35 -22.57
C TYR A 160 -28.12 -48.79 -23.04
N GLU A 161 -29.16 -49.61 -23.05
CA GLU A 161 -29.10 -51.00 -23.51
C GLU A 161 -28.66 -51.13 -24.97
N ILE A 162 -29.02 -50.18 -25.83
CA ILE A 162 -28.57 -50.12 -27.23
C ILE A 162 -27.10 -49.73 -27.33
N THR A 163 -26.65 -48.80 -26.48
CA THR A 163 -25.34 -48.16 -26.61
C THR A 163 -24.23 -48.81 -25.81
N LYS A 164 -24.56 -49.67 -24.83
CA LYS A 164 -23.57 -50.33 -23.95
C LYS A 164 -22.49 -51.11 -24.69
N ASP A 165 -22.85 -51.73 -25.82
CA ASP A 165 -21.93 -52.53 -26.64
C ASP A 165 -21.20 -51.70 -27.73
N ILE A 166 -21.53 -50.41 -27.86
CA ILE A 166 -20.92 -49.52 -28.84
C ILE A 166 -19.67 -48.86 -28.22
N PRO A 167 -18.49 -48.98 -28.84
CA PRO A 167 -17.28 -48.34 -28.34
C PRO A 167 -17.40 -46.81 -28.25
N ILE A 168 -16.89 -46.22 -27.16
CA ILE A 168 -17.02 -44.77 -26.88
C ILE A 168 -16.58 -43.84 -28.02
N HIS A 169 -15.53 -44.19 -28.76
CA HIS A 169 -15.02 -43.37 -29.87
C HIS A 169 -15.98 -43.28 -31.09
N LYS A 170 -17.02 -44.11 -31.13
CA LYS A 170 -18.11 -44.01 -32.12
C LYS A 170 -19.31 -43.20 -31.58
N ARG A 171 -19.40 -43.01 -30.28
CA ARG A 171 -20.49 -42.33 -29.56
C ARG A 171 -20.14 -40.87 -29.22
N LEU A 172 -18.86 -40.59 -29.03
CA LEU A 172 -18.36 -39.31 -28.55
C LEU A 172 -17.01 -38.97 -29.20
N THR A 173 -16.87 -37.73 -29.64
CA THR A 173 -15.61 -37.24 -30.23
C THR A 173 -14.89 -36.28 -29.27
N SER A 174 -13.55 -36.21 -29.37
CA SER A 174 -12.78 -35.26 -28.56
C SER A 174 -13.17 -33.80 -28.85
N GLU A 175 -13.51 -33.48 -30.10
CA GLU A 175 -13.89 -32.11 -30.49
C GLU A 175 -15.23 -31.70 -29.88
N GLU A 176 -16.16 -32.63 -29.75
CA GLU A 176 -17.44 -32.40 -29.10
C GLU A 176 -17.28 -32.10 -27.62
N ILE A 177 -16.51 -32.91 -26.88
CA ILE A 177 -16.20 -32.65 -25.46
C ILE A 177 -15.52 -31.29 -25.32
N ARG A 178 -14.51 -31.01 -26.15
CA ARG A 178 -13.78 -29.74 -26.11
C ARG A 178 -14.72 -28.56 -26.31
N ARG A 179 -15.59 -28.61 -27.33
CA ARG A 179 -16.51 -27.52 -27.65
C ARG A 179 -17.50 -27.26 -26.52
N ILE A 180 -18.16 -28.30 -26.02
CA ILE A 180 -19.17 -28.17 -24.96
C ILE A 180 -18.51 -27.69 -23.66
N LEU A 181 -17.42 -28.33 -23.25
CA LEU A 181 -16.71 -27.98 -22.02
C LEU A 181 -16.17 -26.54 -22.08
N THR A 182 -15.70 -26.08 -23.23
CA THR A 182 -15.28 -24.68 -23.41
C THR A 182 -16.45 -23.71 -23.18
N ILE A 183 -17.62 -23.98 -23.75
CA ILE A 183 -18.82 -23.15 -23.56
C ILE A 183 -19.21 -23.11 -22.08
N GLU A 184 -19.31 -24.27 -21.44
CA GLU A 184 -19.70 -24.39 -20.04
C GLU A 184 -18.71 -23.72 -19.06
N LEU A 185 -17.41 -23.73 -19.40
CA LEU A 185 -16.37 -23.04 -18.62
C LEU A 185 -16.45 -21.53 -18.79
N VAL A 186 -16.62 -21.04 -20.02
CA VAL A 186 -16.77 -19.59 -20.29
C VAL A 186 -18.02 -19.02 -19.63
N GLU A 187 -19.17 -19.72 -19.70
CA GLU A 187 -20.41 -19.29 -19.04
C GLU A 187 -20.26 -19.14 -17.52
N ARG A 188 -19.34 -19.88 -16.90
CA ARG A 188 -19.05 -19.82 -15.46
C ARG A 188 -17.81 -18.99 -15.12
N ASN A 189 -17.32 -18.18 -16.07
CA ASN A 189 -16.14 -17.33 -15.94
C ASN A 189 -14.86 -18.10 -15.57
N VAL A 190 -14.72 -19.32 -16.09
CA VAL A 190 -13.53 -20.16 -15.94
C VAL A 190 -12.76 -20.17 -17.25
N GLU A 191 -12.12 -19.05 -17.57
CA GLU A 191 -11.31 -18.91 -18.79
C GLU A 191 -9.88 -19.41 -18.55
N THR A 192 -9.67 -20.71 -18.69
CA THR A 192 -8.36 -21.32 -18.55
C THR A 192 -8.19 -22.53 -19.46
N ASP A 193 -6.95 -22.82 -19.84
CA ASP A 193 -6.63 -24.02 -20.61
C ASP A 193 -6.93 -25.27 -19.79
N PHE A 194 -7.50 -26.27 -20.48
CA PHE A 194 -7.85 -27.55 -19.89
C PHE A 194 -7.44 -28.70 -20.81
N ASP A 195 -7.13 -29.83 -20.17
CA ASP A 195 -6.88 -31.11 -20.81
C ASP A 195 -7.89 -32.13 -20.29
N PHE A 196 -8.34 -33.05 -21.13
CA PHE A 196 -9.31 -34.06 -20.72
C PHE A 196 -9.04 -35.43 -21.32
N GLY A 197 -9.53 -36.46 -20.65
CA GLY A 197 -9.42 -37.85 -21.11
C GLY A 197 -10.57 -38.69 -20.60
N VAL A 198 -11.17 -39.47 -21.50
CA VAL A 198 -12.20 -40.45 -21.13
C VAL A 198 -11.53 -41.78 -20.82
N TYR A 199 -11.81 -42.32 -19.64
CA TYR A 199 -11.34 -43.62 -19.18
C TYR A 199 -12.46 -44.64 -19.24
N SER A 200 -12.12 -45.90 -19.49
CA SER A 200 -13.01 -47.06 -19.38
C SER A 200 -12.31 -48.11 -18.53
N ASN A 201 -12.91 -48.52 -17.41
CA ASN A 201 -12.31 -49.50 -16.49
C ASN A 201 -10.85 -49.16 -16.09
N GLY A 202 -10.57 -47.86 -15.89
CA GLY A 202 -9.24 -47.36 -15.51
C GLY A 202 -8.23 -47.24 -16.65
N LEU A 203 -8.60 -47.52 -17.90
CA LEU A 203 -7.75 -47.35 -19.09
C LEU A 203 -8.17 -46.13 -19.92
N LEU A 204 -7.20 -45.32 -20.34
CA LEU A 204 -7.45 -44.17 -21.22
C LEU A 204 -7.94 -44.65 -22.59
N THR A 205 -9.08 -44.12 -23.03
CA THR A 205 -9.68 -44.43 -24.34
C THR A 205 -9.08 -43.55 -25.43
N LYS A 206 -9.53 -43.71 -26.69
CA LYS A 206 -9.13 -42.83 -27.81
C LYS A 206 -9.73 -41.42 -27.74
N VAL A 207 -10.66 -41.17 -26.82
CA VAL A 207 -11.35 -39.89 -26.66
C VAL A 207 -10.65 -39.08 -25.57
N HIS A 208 -9.67 -38.28 -25.98
CA HIS A 208 -8.86 -37.43 -25.10
C HIS A 208 -8.33 -36.18 -25.85
N SER A 209 -7.81 -35.20 -25.11
CA SER A 209 -7.08 -34.06 -25.67
C SER A 209 -5.68 -34.47 -26.13
N GLU A 210 -5.15 -33.80 -27.16
CA GLU A 210 -3.85 -34.13 -27.76
C GLU A 210 -2.69 -34.15 -26.74
N ASN A 211 -2.75 -33.28 -25.73
CA ASN A 211 -1.72 -33.12 -24.72
C ASN A 211 -2.06 -33.80 -23.37
N PHE A 212 -3.11 -34.62 -23.32
CA PHE A 212 -3.54 -35.23 -22.07
C PHE A 212 -2.47 -36.16 -21.49
N LYS A 213 -1.87 -35.74 -20.39
CA LYS A 213 -1.01 -36.57 -19.55
C LYS A 213 -1.56 -36.55 -18.15
N TYR A 214 -2.18 -37.65 -17.73
CA TYR A 214 -2.67 -37.78 -16.37
C TYR A 214 -1.54 -37.55 -15.37
N SER A 215 -1.58 -36.40 -14.70
CA SER A 215 -0.71 -36.09 -13.57
C SER A 215 -1.50 -36.26 -12.27
N LYS A 216 -0.99 -37.06 -11.33
CA LYS A 216 -1.56 -37.15 -9.97
C LYS A 216 -1.45 -35.84 -9.20
N ASP A 217 -0.51 -34.98 -9.58
CA ASP A 217 -0.21 -33.72 -8.89
C ASP A 217 -0.99 -32.53 -9.47
N ALA A 218 -1.69 -32.74 -10.60
CA ALA A 218 -2.56 -31.72 -11.18
C ALA A 218 -3.97 -31.84 -10.58
N PRO A 219 -4.64 -30.71 -10.28
CA PRO A 219 -6.03 -30.71 -9.87
C PRO A 219 -6.88 -31.31 -11.00
N SER A 220 -7.39 -32.51 -10.73
CA SER A 220 -8.23 -33.27 -11.66
C SER A 220 -9.65 -33.34 -11.15
N TYR A 221 -10.58 -33.00 -12.02
CA TYR A 221 -12.03 -33.11 -11.80
C TYR A 221 -12.52 -34.33 -12.57
N VAL A 222 -13.35 -35.13 -11.92
CA VAL A 222 -13.69 -36.48 -12.38
C VAL A 222 -15.19 -36.68 -12.21
N GLU A 223 -15.87 -37.06 -13.28
CA GLU A 223 -17.30 -37.37 -13.27
C GLU A 223 -17.57 -38.55 -14.19
N GLN A 224 -18.62 -39.33 -13.88
CA GLN A 224 -19.01 -40.50 -14.66
C GLN A 224 -19.82 -40.11 -15.90
N LEU A 225 -19.60 -40.83 -17.00
CA LEU A 225 -20.34 -40.64 -18.25
C LEU A 225 -21.36 -41.78 -18.44
N PHE A 226 -22.55 -41.42 -18.92
CA PHE A 226 -23.65 -42.32 -19.28
C PHE A 226 -24.22 -43.08 -18.08
N SER A 227 -24.46 -42.37 -16.98
CA SER A 227 -25.06 -42.94 -15.78
C SER A 227 -26.58 -42.74 -15.81
N TYR A 228 -27.33 -43.79 -16.14
CA TYR A 228 -28.79 -43.75 -16.25
C TYR A 228 -29.45 -44.48 -15.08
N ASP A 229 -30.07 -43.73 -14.18
CA ASP A 229 -30.73 -44.21 -12.95
C ASP A 229 -29.86 -45.16 -12.11
N LYS A 230 -30.01 -46.49 -12.27
CA LYS A 230 -29.28 -47.51 -11.51
C LYS A 230 -28.09 -48.11 -12.24
N ASP A 231 -27.99 -47.89 -13.55
CA ASP A 231 -26.95 -48.47 -14.38
C ASP A 231 -25.83 -47.44 -14.56
N VAL A 232 -24.67 -47.78 -14.01
CA VAL A 232 -23.47 -46.96 -14.04
C VAL A 232 -22.56 -47.48 -15.15
N SER A 233 -22.25 -46.62 -16.11
CA SER A 233 -21.30 -46.94 -17.16
C SER A 233 -19.87 -46.92 -16.64
N ASP A 234 -19.01 -47.75 -17.24
CA ASP A 234 -17.57 -47.83 -16.92
C ASP A 234 -16.78 -46.60 -17.42
N TYR A 235 -17.44 -45.68 -18.14
CA TYR A 235 -16.80 -44.50 -18.71
C TYR A 235 -16.72 -43.35 -17.70
N THR A 236 -15.54 -42.76 -17.57
CA THR A 236 -15.29 -41.63 -16.65
C THR A 236 -14.54 -40.53 -17.38
N LEU A 237 -15.01 -39.29 -17.27
CA LEU A 237 -14.36 -38.11 -17.85
C LEU A 237 -13.45 -37.47 -16.80
N TYR A 238 -12.16 -37.39 -17.12
CA TYR A 238 -11.16 -36.66 -16.33
C TYR A 238 -10.86 -35.34 -17.00
N VAL A 239 -10.86 -34.24 -16.24
CA VAL A 239 -10.46 -32.90 -16.71
C VAL A 239 -9.39 -32.34 -15.79
N GLN A 240 -8.30 -31.85 -16.36
CA GLN A 240 -7.19 -31.22 -15.66
C GLN A 240 -7.03 -29.77 -16.11
N PHE A 241 -6.75 -28.88 -15.15
CA PHE A 241 -6.56 -27.45 -15.40
C PHE A 241 -5.11 -27.05 -15.09
N PRO A 242 -4.16 -27.20 -16.04
CA PRO A 242 -2.77 -26.80 -15.83
C PRO A 242 -2.63 -25.31 -15.49
N GLY A 243 -3.58 -24.48 -15.95
CA GLY A 243 -3.64 -23.05 -15.69
C GLY A 243 -4.30 -22.60 -14.37
N GLU A 244 -4.86 -23.50 -13.54
CA GLU A 244 -5.64 -23.14 -12.34
C GLU A 244 -4.90 -22.14 -11.44
N LYS A 245 -3.65 -22.46 -11.05
CA LYS A 245 -2.86 -21.62 -10.14
C LYS A 245 -2.66 -20.22 -10.71
N ARG A 246 -2.36 -20.12 -12.02
CA ARG A 246 -2.14 -18.84 -12.69
C ARG A 246 -3.43 -18.03 -12.75
N PHE A 247 -4.56 -18.68 -13.06
CA PHE A 247 -5.88 -18.07 -13.08
C PHE A 247 -6.24 -17.50 -11.70
N VAL A 248 -6.17 -18.32 -10.64
CA VAL A 248 -6.48 -17.89 -9.27
C VAL A 248 -5.60 -16.69 -8.86
N ILE A 249 -4.29 -16.75 -9.08
CA ILE A 249 -3.37 -15.66 -8.73
C ILE A 249 -3.69 -14.39 -9.53
N SER A 250 -3.93 -14.50 -10.84
CA SER A 250 -4.24 -13.34 -11.68
C SER A 250 -5.51 -12.61 -11.25
N SER A 251 -6.49 -13.31 -10.65
CA SER A 251 -7.73 -12.71 -10.16
C SER A 251 -7.54 -11.87 -8.88
N ILE A 252 -6.45 -12.08 -8.14
CA ILE A 252 -6.20 -11.43 -6.83
C ILE A 252 -5.00 -10.47 -6.90
N ILE A 253 -4.07 -10.67 -7.85
CA ILE A 253 -2.81 -9.93 -7.94
C ILE A 253 -3.02 -8.41 -7.93
N GLY A 254 -4.05 -7.91 -8.61
CA GLY A 254 -4.36 -6.47 -8.64
C GLY A 254 -4.72 -5.91 -7.26
N MET A 255 -5.56 -6.62 -6.50
CA MET A 255 -5.93 -6.23 -5.14
C MET A 255 -4.76 -6.38 -4.15
N ALA A 256 -3.94 -7.43 -4.31
CA ALA A 256 -2.76 -7.64 -3.49
C ALA A 256 -1.72 -6.53 -3.68
N VAL A 257 -1.43 -6.14 -4.93
CA VAL A 257 -0.52 -5.03 -5.24
C VAL A 257 -1.04 -3.71 -4.66
N LEU A 258 -2.34 -3.43 -4.82
CA LEU A 258 -2.95 -2.23 -4.25
C LEU A 258 -2.83 -2.18 -2.72
N SER A 259 -3.05 -3.31 -2.05
CA SER A 259 -2.89 -3.46 -0.60
C SER A 259 -1.45 -3.16 -0.15
N ILE A 260 -0.46 -3.71 -0.86
CA ILE A 260 0.97 -3.49 -0.59
C ILE A 260 1.35 -2.01 -0.77
N ILE A 261 0.90 -1.37 -1.85
CA ILE A 261 1.15 0.06 -2.09
C ILE A 261 0.56 0.91 -0.96
N PHE A 262 -0.67 0.63 -0.56
CA PHE A 262 -1.33 1.35 0.52
C PHE A 262 -0.58 1.22 1.85
N THR A 263 -0.08 0.03 2.16
CA THR A 263 0.76 -0.22 3.34
C THR A 263 2.07 0.51 3.28
N LEU A 264 2.72 0.57 2.12
CA LEU A 264 3.94 1.33 1.93
C LEU A 264 3.73 2.83 2.21
N ILE A 265 2.63 3.40 1.73
CA ILE A 265 2.26 4.79 2.00
C ILE A 265 2.10 5.04 3.51
N ILE A 266 1.40 4.15 4.21
CA ILE A 266 1.22 4.24 5.67
C ILE A 266 2.56 4.19 6.39
N VAL A 267 3.44 3.27 6.01
CA VAL A 267 4.78 3.10 6.62
C VAL A 267 5.62 4.37 6.41
N ILE A 268 5.63 4.93 5.21
CA ILE A 268 6.36 6.17 4.89
C ILE A 268 5.81 7.35 5.70
N ALA A 269 4.49 7.53 5.71
CA ALA A 269 3.85 8.61 6.46
C ALA A 269 4.15 8.51 7.97
N TYR A 270 4.08 7.30 8.54
CA TYR A 270 4.41 7.04 9.93
C TYR A 270 5.88 7.33 10.25
N SER A 271 6.81 6.87 9.40
CA SER A 271 8.24 7.12 9.55
C SER A 271 8.55 8.62 9.51
N SER A 272 7.96 9.34 8.56
CA SER A 272 8.10 10.79 8.45
C SER A 272 7.58 11.51 9.69
N ALA A 273 6.42 11.11 10.21
CA ALA A 273 5.84 11.69 11.42
C ALA A 273 6.75 11.49 12.65
N LEU A 274 7.31 10.29 12.82
CA LEU A 274 8.27 10.01 13.90
C LEU A 274 9.55 10.84 13.78
N HIS A 275 10.09 10.96 12.56
CA HIS A 275 11.26 11.79 12.33
C HIS A 275 11.00 13.26 12.69
N GLN A 276 9.84 13.79 12.28
CA GLN A 276 9.42 15.15 12.59
C GLN A 276 9.28 15.37 14.10
N LEU A 277 8.67 14.43 14.82
CA LEU A 277 8.50 14.48 16.28
C LEU A 277 9.85 14.49 17.00
N ASN A 278 10.78 13.63 16.60
CA ASN A 278 12.12 13.61 17.20
C ASN A 278 12.88 14.93 16.96
N LYS A 279 12.81 15.47 15.75
CA LYS A 279 13.41 16.78 15.42
C LYS A 279 12.79 17.91 16.23
N GLN A 280 11.46 17.94 16.38
CA GLN A 280 10.78 18.92 17.22
C GLN A 280 11.18 18.81 18.69
N ARG A 281 11.29 17.58 19.21
CA ARG A 281 11.73 17.34 20.58
C ARG A 281 13.15 17.86 20.82
N GLN A 282 14.09 17.55 19.93
CA GLN A 282 15.47 18.07 20.01
C GLN A 282 15.49 19.61 20.02
N ILE A 283 14.75 20.25 19.11
CA ILE A 283 14.65 21.71 19.10
C ILE A 283 14.06 22.25 20.42
N SER A 284 13.07 21.57 21.00
CA SER A 284 12.45 21.97 22.27
C SER A 284 13.42 21.85 23.46
N GLU A 285 14.18 20.77 23.52
CA GLU A 285 15.21 20.55 24.56
C GLU A 285 16.28 21.65 24.47
N ILE A 286 16.80 21.87 23.26
CA ILE A 286 17.78 22.93 22.96
C ILE A 286 17.26 24.34 23.36
N LYS A 287 15.99 24.66 23.06
CA LYS A 287 15.38 25.94 23.47
C LYS A 287 15.27 26.08 24.99
N THR A 288 14.93 24.98 25.67
CA THR A 288 14.81 24.96 27.13
C THR A 288 16.18 25.19 27.78
N ASP A 289 17.22 24.54 27.27
CA ASP A 289 18.61 24.72 27.74
C ASP A 289 19.10 26.15 27.52
N PHE A 290 18.76 26.77 26.38
CA PHE A 290 19.06 28.18 26.15
C PHE A 290 18.40 29.09 27.19
N ILE A 291 17.10 28.92 27.47
CA ILE A 291 16.39 29.75 28.47
C ILE A 291 16.99 29.57 29.86
N ASN A 292 17.31 28.33 30.24
CA ASN A 292 17.92 28.02 31.54
C ASN A 292 19.31 28.68 31.68
N ASN A 293 20.15 28.57 30.63
CA ASN A 293 21.47 29.19 30.60
C ASN A 293 21.40 30.72 30.65
N MET A 294 20.49 31.34 29.88
CA MET A 294 20.24 32.79 29.93
C MET A 294 19.83 33.24 31.33
N THR A 295 18.91 32.51 31.96
CA THR A 295 18.45 32.82 33.32
C THR A 295 19.62 32.80 34.30
N HIS A 296 20.51 31.81 34.20
CA HIS A 296 21.69 31.73 35.06
C HIS A 296 22.67 32.89 34.80
N GLU A 297 22.99 33.18 33.54
CA GLU A 297 23.90 34.27 33.15
C GLU A 297 23.38 35.66 33.54
N PHE A 298 22.06 35.86 33.65
CA PHE A 298 21.49 37.09 34.20
C PHE A 298 21.46 37.11 35.73
N LYS A 299 21.27 35.97 36.40
CA LYS A 299 21.16 35.91 37.86
C LYS A 299 22.45 36.34 38.57
N THR A 300 23.62 35.94 38.05
CA THR A 300 24.93 36.29 38.62
C THR A 300 25.20 37.80 38.66
N PRO A 301 25.16 38.55 37.53
CA PRO A 301 25.42 40.00 37.55
C PRO A 301 24.38 40.74 38.40
N ILE A 302 23.11 40.33 38.36
CA ILE A 302 22.05 40.91 39.20
C ILE A 302 22.38 40.73 40.69
N ALA A 303 22.81 39.53 41.10
CA ALA A 303 23.21 39.26 42.48
C ALA A 303 24.43 40.09 42.91
N THR A 304 25.45 40.21 42.05
CA THR A 304 26.64 41.03 42.31
C THR A 304 26.30 42.51 42.45
N ILE A 305 25.43 43.05 41.58
CA ILE A 305 24.94 44.43 41.67
C ILE A 305 24.19 44.64 42.98
N ASN A 306 23.29 43.73 43.36
CA ASN A 306 22.56 43.82 44.62
C ASN A 306 23.50 43.81 45.84
N LEU A 307 24.52 42.94 45.84
CA LEU A 307 25.51 42.87 46.91
C LEU A 307 26.36 44.17 47.00
N ALA A 308 26.74 44.74 45.86
CA ALA A 308 27.43 46.03 45.80
C ALA A 308 26.55 47.17 46.34
N LEU A 309 25.25 47.19 45.98
CA LEU A 309 24.29 48.17 46.48
C LEU A 309 24.07 48.03 47.99
N ASP A 310 23.97 46.80 48.52
CA ASP A 310 23.81 46.56 49.95
C ASP A 310 25.08 46.91 50.73
N ALA A 311 26.27 46.68 50.16
CA ALA A 311 27.53 47.15 50.73
C ALA A 311 27.59 48.68 50.80
N LEU A 312 27.15 49.39 49.76
CA LEU A 312 27.09 50.85 49.72
C LEU A 312 26.10 51.46 50.73
N LYS A 313 25.03 50.74 51.11
CA LYS A 313 24.10 51.17 52.18
C LYS A 313 24.72 51.13 53.57
N ASN A 314 25.78 50.34 53.78
CA ASN A 314 26.41 50.22 55.09
C ASN A 314 27.20 51.50 55.44
N PRO A 315 26.89 52.20 56.54
CA PRO A 315 27.59 53.44 56.92
C PRO A 315 29.11 53.29 57.06
N LYS A 316 29.58 52.07 57.39
CA LYS A 316 31.01 51.74 57.50
C LYS A 316 31.72 51.63 56.15
N ILE A 317 30.99 51.56 55.04
CA ILE A 317 31.52 51.50 53.67
C ILE A 317 31.33 52.87 53.01
N SER A 318 30.14 53.49 53.17
CA SER A 318 29.81 54.78 52.55
C SER A 318 30.68 55.95 53.05
N SER A 319 31.30 55.80 54.22
CA SER A 319 32.20 56.81 54.80
C SER A 319 33.62 56.78 54.19
N PHE A 320 33.95 55.80 53.35
CA PHE A 320 35.27 55.66 52.70
C PHE A 320 35.15 55.86 51.18
N PRO A 321 35.60 57.01 50.64
CA PRO A 321 35.46 57.34 49.22
C PRO A 321 36.03 56.29 48.26
N GLU A 322 37.16 55.66 48.61
CA GLU A 322 37.79 54.63 47.78
C GLU A 322 36.90 53.38 47.62
N LYS A 323 36.26 52.92 48.69
CA LYS A 323 35.36 51.76 48.65
C LYS A 323 34.09 52.07 47.85
N VAL A 324 33.58 53.29 47.99
CA VAL A 324 32.43 53.76 47.22
C VAL A 324 32.75 53.76 45.72
N SER A 325 33.92 54.28 45.33
CA SER A 325 34.37 54.26 43.95
C SER A 325 34.52 52.83 43.39
N TYR A 326 35.05 51.90 44.19
CA TYR A 326 35.18 50.49 43.81
C TYR A 326 33.81 49.85 43.50
N TYR A 327 32.84 49.97 44.42
CA TYR A 327 31.51 49.39 44.20
C TYR A 327 30.74 50.08 43.06
N HIS A 328 30.91 51.38 42.84
CA HIS A 328 30.37 52.06 41.66
C HIS A 328 30.97 51.50 40.36
N GLY A 329 32.28 51.27 40.34
CA GLY A 329 32.96 50.62 39.22
C GLY A 329 32.39 49.23 38.94
N LEU A 330 32.26 48.41 39.98
CA LEU A 330 31.69 47.05 39.90
C LEU A 330 30.26 47.05 39.36
N ILE A 331 29.39 47.93 39.84
CA ILE A 331 28.02 48.07 39.33
C ILE A 331 28.01 48.47 37.85
N ARG A 332 28.88 49.41 37.46
CA ARG A 332 28.97 49.87 36.06
C ARG A 332 29.44 48.76 35.14
N GLU A 333 30.40 47.96 35.57
CA GLU A 333 30.93 46.83 34.81
C GLU A 333 29.88 45.72 34.64
N GLU A 334 29.19 45.32 35.72
CA GLU A 334 28.12 44.32 35.63
C GLU A 334 26.91 44.80 34.83
N ASN A 335 26.57 46.10 34.89
CA ASN A 335 25.53 46.68 34.05
C ASN A 335 25.93 46.66 32.56
N LYS A 336 27.19 47.02 32.24
CA LYS A 336 27.72 46.89 30.87
C LYS A 336 27.66 45.44 30.38
N ARG A 337 28.00 44.48 31.25
CA ARG A 337 27.89 43.05 30.96
C ARG A 337 26.44 42.62 30.71
N MET A 338 25.49 43.03 31.55
CA MET A 338 24.07 42.76 31.33
C MET A 338 23.54 43.34 30.02
N HIS A 339 23.93 44.58 29.69
CA HIS A 339 23.54 45.21 28.43
C HIS A 339 24.05 44.41 27.22
N ALA A 340 25.29 43.91 27.27
CA ALA A 340 25.82 43.04 26.22
C ALA A 340 25.02 41.73 26.10
N GLN A 341 24.55 41.15 27.22
CA GLN A 341 23.68 39.97 27.20
C GLN A 341 22.33 40.25 26.52
N VAL A 342 21.70 41.40 26.81
CA VAL A 342 20.42 41.80 26.19
C VAL A 342 20.57 42.01 24.68
N GLU A 343 21.61 42.73 24.25
CA GLU A 343 21.89 42.94 22.83
C GLU A 343 22.12 41.62 22.09
N ASN A 344 22.81 40.67 22.72
CA ASN A 344 22.98 39.32 22.17
C ASN A 344 21.62 38.63 21.98
N VAL A 345 20.73 38.66 22.98
CA VAL A 345 19.36 38.10 22.88
C VAL A 345 18.56 38.76 21.75
N LEU A 346 18.62 40.07 21.62
CA LEU A 346 17.93 40.80 20.54
C LEU A 346 18.49 40.43 19.16
N ARG A 347 19.82 40.32 19.03
CA ARG A 347 20.48 39.86 17.80
C ARG A 347 20.00 38.46 17.41
N ILE A 348 19.88 37.55 18.38
CA ILE A 348 19.34 36.19 18.19
C ILE A 348 17.90 36.23 17.69
N SER A 349 17.04 37.07 18.29
CA SER A 349 15.65 37.19 17.87
C SER A 349 15.51 37.71 16.43
N LYS A 350 16.32 38.69 16.02
CA LYS A 350 16.33 39.24 14.65
C LYS A 350 16.80 38.20 13.62
N LEU A 351 17.80 37.40 13.97
CA LEU A 351 18.26 36.27 13.14
C LEU A 351 17.17 35.21 12.93
N GLU A 352 16.30 34.98 13.92
CA GLU A 352 15.22 33.99 13.81
C GLU A 352 14.10 34.41 12.86
N LYS A 353 13.82 35.71 12.75
CA LYS A 353 12.68 36.22 11.98
C LYS A 353 12.97 36.47 10.50
N ASN A 354 14.18 36.18 10.00
CA ASN A 354 14.60 36.58 8.64
C ASN A 354 14.50 38.10 8.38
N GLU A 355 14.51 38.92 9.43
CA GLU A 355 14.34 40.39 9.34
C GLU A 355 15.68 41.14 9.18
N LEU A 356 16.77 40.44 8.85
CA LEU A 356 18.04 41.09 8.57
C LEU A 356 18.04 41.63 7.14
N ASP A 357 17.66 42.89 6.96
CA ASP A 357 17.94 43.62 5.73
C ASP A 357 19.44 43.97 5.70
N ILE A 358 20.24 43.10 5.06
CA ILE A 358 21.69 43.23 5.00
C ILE A 358 22.07 43.98 3.72
N GLN A 359 22.37 45.26 3.86
CA GLN A 359 22.98 46.04 2.78
C GLN A 359 24.41 45.56 2.55
N LYS A 360 24.72 45.16 1.31
CA LYS A 360 26.04 44.65 0.91
C LYS A 360 26.74 45.66 0.02
N GLU A 361 28.03 45.81 0.22
CA GLU A 361 28.90 46.68 -0.56
C GLU A 361 30.17 45.92 -1.00
N ARG A 362 30.93 46.53 -1.92
CA ARG A 362 32.20 45.94 -2.38
C ARG A 362 33.24 46.19 -1.29
N LEU A 363 33.77 45.11 -0.72
CA LEU A 363 34.76 45.14 0.36
C LEU A 363 35.97 44.28 0.02
N ASP A 364 37.12 44.60 0.61
CA ASP A 364 38.32 43.77 0.55
C ASP A 364 38.32 42.75 1.69
N MET A 365 38.40 41.46 1.35
CA MET A 365 38.41 40.39 2.34
C MET A 365 39.64 40.39 3.25
N ASN A 366 40.81 40.80 2.75
CA ASN A 366 42.03 40.85 3.56
C ASN A 366 41.91 41.96 4.61
N GLU A 367 41.34 43.12 4.26
CA GLU A 367 41.05 44.21 5.21
C GLU A 367 40.09 43.74 6.32
N LEU A 368 39.00 43.03 5.96
CA LEU A 368 38.07 42.47 6.95
C LEU A 368 38.74 41.46 7.90
N VAL A 369 39.69 40.66 7.39
CA VAL A 369 40.47 39.71 8.18
C VAL A 369 41.42 40.44 9.14
N GLU A 370 42.14 41.45 8.66
CA GLU A 370 43.02 42.27 9.50
C GLU A 370 42.23 42.96 10.62
N ASP A 371 41.09 43.56 10.29
CA ASP A 371 40.21 44.19 11.28
C ASP A 371 39.73 43.18 12.32
N ALA A 372 39.30 41.99 11.91
CA ALA A 372 38.86 40.95 12.83
C ALA A 372 39.99 40.46 13.76
N ILE A 373 41.21 40.36 13.26
CA ILE A 373 42.39 39.98 14.06
C ILE A 373 42.75 41.08 15.07
N ASN A 374 42.63 42.36 14.69
CA ASN A 374 42.86 43.48 15.61
C ASN A 374 41.93 43.47 16.83
N HIS A 375 40.73 42.89 16.72
CA HIS A 375 39.81 42.76 17.84
C HIS A 375 40.25 41.71 18.88
N ILE A 376 41.04 40.70 18.48
CA ILE A 376 41.46 39.61 19.37
C ILE A 376 42.93 39.69 19.77
N SER A 377 43.74 40.52 19.10
CA SER A 377 45.20 40.61 19.29
C SER A 377 45.61 40.80 20.75
N LEU A 378 44.99 41.76 21.44
CA LEU A 378 45.24 42.03 22.87
C LEU A 378 44.96 40.82 23.76
N ILE A 379 43.92 40.04 23.44
CA ILE A 379 43.53 38.85 24.22
C ILE A 379 44.50 37.70 23.95
N VAL A 380 44.97 37.57 22.71
CA VAL A 380 45.97 36.56 22.34
C VAL A 380 47.32 36.87 22.99
N GLU A 381 47.74 38.14 22.97
CA GLU A 381 48.98 38.59 23.62
C GLU A 381 48.96 38.36 25.13
N ASP A 382 47.85 38.65 25.81
CA ASP A 382 47.67 38.39 27.26
C ASP A 382 47.80 36.90 27.62
N ARG A 383 47.51 36.00 26.66
CA ARG A 383 47.68 34.55 26.80
C ARG A 383 49.01 34.01 26.26
N ASN A 384 49.98 34.88 25.96
CA ASN A 384 51.26 34.52 25.33
C ASN A 384 51.09 33.68 24.05
N GLY A 385 50.04 33.95 23.27
CA GLY A 385 49.78 33.30 21.99
C GLY A 385 50.35 34.05 20.79
N TYR A 386 50.08 33.54 19.59
CA TYR A 386 50.37 34.24 18.32
C TYR A 386 49.22 34.11 17.33
N VAL A 387 49.15 35.09 16.42
CA VAL A 387 48.31 35.06 15.22
C VAL A 387 49.20 35.30 14.01
N ASN A 388 49.29 34.35 13.08
CA ASN A 388 50.01 34.51 11.83
C ASN A 388 49.04 34.74 10.67
N MET A 389 49.39 35.67 9.79
CA MET A 389 48.63 35.99 8.59
C MET A 389 49.36 35.51 7.34
N HIS A 390 48.68 34.70 6.54
CA HIS A 390 49.15 34.15 5.28
C HIS A 390 48.17 34.55 4.16
N LEU A 391 48.12 35.85 3.88
CA LEU A 391 47.13 36.47 2.98
C LEU A 391 47.57 36.36 1.51
N ASN A 392 47.56 35.14 0.95
CA ASN A 392 48.11 34.85 -0.37
C ASN A 392 47.07 34.99 -1.52
N ALA A 393 45.89 35.55 -1.26
CA ALA A 393 44.89 35.78 -2.29
C ALA A 393 45.19 37.07 -3.10
N ASP A 394 45.33 36.94 -4.41
CA ASP A 394 45.49 38.07 -5.35
C ASP A 394 44.18 38.82 -5.61
N ARG A 395 43.04 38.13 -5.56
CA ARG A 395 41.70 38.70 -5.74
C ARG A 395 40.94 38.66 -4.42
N THR A 396 40.60 39.82 -3.88
CA THR A 396 40.05 39.97 -2.51
C THR A 396 38.67 40.65 -2.47
N SER A 397 38.21 41.22 -3.58
CA SER A 397 36.93 41.94 -3.64
C SER A 397 35.72 41.00 -3.52
N VAL A 398 34.92 41.18 -2.46
CA VAL A 398 33.67 40.45 -2.21
C VAL A 398 32.49 41.40 -2.03
N LEU A 399 31.27 40.88 -2.21
CA LEU A 399 30.03 41.63 -1.95
C LEU A 399 29.54 41.26 -0.55
N ALA A 400 29.87 42.07 0.45
CA ALA A 400 29.54 41.78 1.84
C ALA A 400 29.10 43.01 2.63
N ASN A 401 28.47 42.77 3.79
CA ASN A 401 28.26 43.81 4.79
C ASN A 401 29.42 43.81 5.77
N GLU A 402 30.11 44.94 5.89
CA GLU A 402 31.34 45.08 6.70
C GLU A 402 31.11 44.63 8.15
N SER A 403 30.14 45.25 8.84
CA SER A 403 29.85 44.96 10.24
C SER A 403 29.49 43.49 10.47
N HIS A 404 28.59 42.93 9.66
CA HIS A 404 28.14 41.55 9.84
C HIS A 404 29.25 40.55 9.54
N PHE A 405 30.06 40.78 8.51
CA PHE A 405 31.12 39.86 8.10
C PHE A 405 32.34 39.92 9.03
N THR A 406 32.74 41.10 9.50
CA THR A 406 33.75 41.23 10.56
C THR A 406 33.31 40.49 11.81
N ASN A 407 32.02 40.58 12.19
CA ASN A 407 31.47 39.77 13.29
C ASN A 407 31.54 38.26 13.03
N VAL A 408 31.42 37.77 11.79
CA VAL A 408 31.62 36.34 11.47
C VAL A 408 33.04 35.91 11.80
N LEU A 409 34.03 36.66 11.31
CA LEU A 409 35.45 36.38 11.51
C LEU A 409 35.83 36.45 13.00
N VAL A 410 35.39 37.50 13.70
CA VAL A 410 35.59 37.66 15.14
C VAL A 410 34.98 36.49 15.92
N ASN A 411 33.79 36.00 15.57
CA ASN A 411 33.19 34.85 16.25
C ASN A 411 34.02 33.57 16.10
N ILE A 412 34.64 33.35 14.92
CA ILE A 412 35.48 32.18 14.69
C ILE A 412 36.81 32.32 15.44
N LEU A 413 37.43 33.49 15.38
CA LEU A 413 38.67 33.81 16.09
C LEU A 413 38.50 33.73 17.62
N ASP A 414 37.41 34.28 18.14
CA ASP A 414 37.06 34.20 19.56
C ASP A 414 36.84 32.75 20.02
N ASN A 415 36.26 31.89 19.17
CA ASN A 415 36.19 30.46 19.46
C ASN A 415 37.59 29.81 19.49
N ALA A 416 38.49 30.16 18.57
CA ALA A 416 39.87 29.65 18.60
C ALA A 416 40.58 30.01 19.92
N VAL A 417 40.37 31.22 20.43
CA VAL A 417 40.90 31.64 21.74
C VAL A 417 40.25 30.89 22.90
N LYS A 418 38.92 30.75 22.88
CA LYS A 418 38.13 30.13 23.97
C LYS A 418 38.37 28.63 24.14
N TYR A 419 38.52 27.91 23.04
CA TYR A 419 38.63 26.44 23.00
C TYR A 419 40.09 25.95 22.89
N THR A 420 41.05 26.83 23.22
CA THR A 420 42.44 26.44 23.48
C THR A 420 42.64 26.35 25.00
N SER A 421 42.97 25.15 25.49
CA SER A 421 43.29 24.89 26.89
C SER A 421 44.58 25.60 27.34
N GLU A 422 44.68 25.97 28.62
CA GLU A 422 45.88 26.64 29.19
C GLU A 422 47.16 25.80 29.07
N GLU A 423 47.02 24.48 28.94
CA GLU A 423 48.13 23.55 28.75
C GLU A 423 48.73 23.61 27.33
N ARG A 424 48.08 24.31 26.40
CA ARG A 424 48.47 24.46 24.99
C ARG A 424 48.82 25.89 24.66
N SER A 425 49.80 26.06 23.77
CA SER A 425 50.12 27.37 23.21
C SER A 425 49.01 27.81 22.26
N LEU A 426 48.42 28.97 22.54
CA LEU A 426 47.43 29.62 21.67
C LEU A 426 48.10 30.04 20.36
N GLY A 427 47.85 29.28 19.30
CA GLY A 427 48.32 29.57 17.95
C GLY A 427 47.16 29.59 16.98
N ILE A 428 47.02 30.71 16.27
CA ILE A 428 46.01 30.91 15.23
C ILE A 428 46.73 31.24 13.93
N ASP A 429 46.46 30.50 12.87
CA ASP A 429 47.00 30.75 11.54
C ASP A 429 45.82 31.06 10.59
N VAL A 430 45.83 32.23 9.96
CA VAL A 430 44.79 32.67 9.02
C VAL A 430 45.34 32.70 7.60
N TYR A 431 44.69 32.00 6.69
CA TYR A 431 45.07 31.90 5.29
C TYR A 431 43.98 32.45 4.38
N THR A 432 44.37 33.19 3.35
CA THR A 432 43.49 33.51 2.22
C THR A 432 44.07 32.93 0.92
N GLU A 433 43.22 32.28 0.14
CA GLU A 433 43.58 31.71 -1.17
C GLU A 433 42.45 31.91 -2.18
N ASN A 434 42.81 32.02 -3.47
CA ASN A 434 41.82 32.06 -4.55
C ASN A 434 41.66 30.70 -5.19
N VAL A 435 40.42 30.23 -5.33
CA VAL A 435 40.09 29.00 -6.05
C VAL A 435 38.97 29.31 -7.04
N LYS A 436 39.31 29.34 -8.34
CA LYS A 436 38.39 29.75 -9.42
C LYS A 436 37.76 31.12 -9.12
N ASP A 437 36.45 31.24 -9.01
CA ASP A 437 35.75 32.50 -8.74
C ASP A 437 35.40 32.68 -7.26
N LEU A 438 36.11 31.97 -6.38
CA LEU A 438 35.92 32.01 -4.94
C LEU A 438 37.19 32.51 -4.24
N ILE A 439 36.99 33.28 -3.17
CA ILE A 439 38.00 33.48 -2.13
C ILE A 439 37.70 32.51 -0.99
N ILE A 440 38.75 31.84 -0.51
CA ILE A 440 38.68 30.92 0.61
C ILE A 440 39.47 31.54 1.78
N VAL A 441 38.81 31.68 2.91
CA VAL A 441 39.41 32.09 4.18
C VAL A 441 39.48 30.87 5.09
N LYS A 442 40.68 30.49 5.53
CA LYS A 442 40.90 29.38 6.47
C LYS A 442 41.44 29.93 7.77
N ILE A 443 40.76 29.66 8.87
CA ILE A 443 41.19 30.02 10.23
C ILE A 443 41.51 28.73 10.95
N SER A 444 42.79 28.47 11.20
CA SER A 444 43.25 27.26 11.87
C SER A 444 43.71 27.57 13.30
N ASP A 445 43.17 26.83 14.26
CA ASP A 445 43.56 26.86 15.67
C ASP A 445 44.31 25.59 16.08
N LYS A 446 45.11 25.69 17.14
CA LYS A 446 45.77 24.55 17.81
C LYS A 446 45.07 24.14 19.11
N GLY A 447 43.76 24.39 19.18
CA GLY A 447 42.93 24.13 20.35
C GLY A 447 42.62 22.65 20.56
N ASP A 448 41.61 22.36 21.39
CA ASP A 448 41.28 20.99 21.81
C ASP A 448 40.66 20.13 20.70
N GLY A 449 40.21 20.74 19.61
CA GLY A 449 39.59 20.06 18.47
C GLY A 449 38.19 19.52 18.78
N MET A 450 37.55 18.90 17.78
CA MET A 450 36.16 18.45 17.85
C MET A 450 35.98 17.04 17.30
N SER A 451 35.09 16.26 17.91
CA SER A 451 34.67 14.97 17.37
C SER A 451 33.89 15.12 16.05
N LYS A 452 33.84 14.05 15.23
CA LYS A 452 33.06 14.05 13.98
C LYS A 452 31.56 14.26 14.19
N ALA A 453 31.02 13.88 15.35
CA ALA A 453 29.62 14.11 15.71
C ALA A 453 29.35 15.60 15.97
N VAL A 454 30.28 16.29 16.64
CA VAL A 454 30.21 17.72 16.94
C VAL A 454 30.37 18.55 15.68
N GLN A 455 31.31 18.21 14.80
CA GLN A 455 31.52 18.91 13.53
C GLN A 455 30.23 19.02 12.69
N LYS A 456 29.35 18.00 12.73
CA LYS A 456 28.07 18.00 12.02
C LYS A 456 27.02 18.94 12.63
N LYS A 457 27.16 19.26 13.91
CA LYS A 457 26.17 20.01 14.70
C LYS A 457 26.66 21.37 15.16
N VAL A 458 27.95 21.70 14.99
CA VAL A 458 28.57 22.92 15.53
C VAL A 458 27.93 24.22 15.02
N PHE A 459 27.30 24.17 13.85
CA PHE A 459 26.54 25.29 13.27
C PHE A 459 25.04 25.26 13.60
N GLU A 460 24.55 24.24 14.30
CA GLU A 460 23.17 24.20 14.79
C GLU A 460 22.97 25.26 15.89
N LYS A 461 21.79 25.89 15.89
CA LYS A 461 21.46 26.92 16.87
C LYS A 461 21.49 26.34 18.29
N PHE A 462 22.13 27.08 19.20
CA PHE A 462 22.26 26.76 20.63
C PHE A 462 23.01 25.45 20.92
N TYR A 463 23.61 24.81 19.91
CA TYR A 463 24.35 23.58 20.12
C TYR A 463 25.67 23.85 20.86
N ARG A 464 25.98 22.99 21.84
CA ARG A 464 27.24 23.00 22.60
C ARG A 464 27.67 21.55 22.82
N GLU A 465 28.97 21.29 22.74
CA GLU A 465 29.51 20.00 23.15
C GLU A 465 29.42 19.89 24.69
N HIS A 466 28.66 18.91 25.19
CA HIS A 466 28.51 18.67 26.63
C HIS A 466 29.66 17.79 27.13
N THR A 467 30.75 18.38 27.58
CA THR A 467 31.85 17.68 28.29
C THR A 467 31.59 17.65 29.80
N GLY A 468 30.57 16.91 30.24
CA GLY A 468 30.26 16.70 31.67
C GLY A 468 30.00 17.98 32.48
N ASP A 469 30.22 17.93 33.80
CA ASP A 469 30.00 19.04 34.77
C ASP A 469 30.97 20.24 34.59
N ILE A 470 31.74 20.29 33.50
CA ILE A 470 32.77 21.30 33.27
C ILE A 470 32.15 22.48 32.48
N HIS A 471 31.42 23.35 33.18
CA HIS A 471 30.88 24.59 32.64
C HIS A 471 31.92 25.74 32.54
N ASN A 472 33.17 25.46 32.14
CA ASN A 472 34.23 26.49 32.22
C ASN A 472 34.25 27.49 31.05
N VAL A 473 33.67 27.16 29.88
CA VAL A 473 33.71 28.06 28.72
C VAL A 473 32.40 28.84 28.58
N LYS A 474 32.47 30.17 28.75
CA LYS A 474 31.33 31.10 28.62
C LYS A 474 30.93 31.27 27.15
N GLY A 475 29.69 30.93 26.80
CA GLY A 475 29.15 31.13 25.45
C GLY A 475 27.74 30.56 25.26
N HIS A 476 26.96 31.18 24.37
CA HIS A 476 25.51 30.88 24.21
C HIS A 476 25.19 29.87 23.11
N GLY A 477 26.22 29.31 22.44
CA GLY A 477 26.04 28.36 21.34
C GLY A 477 25.46 28.97 20.06
N LEU A 478 25.63 30.28 19.85
CA LEU A 478 24.96 31.02 18.75
C LEU A 478 25.93 31.72 17.79
N GLY A 479 27.19 31.91 18.17
CA GLY A 479 28.18 32.58 17.32
C GLY A 479 28.39 31.87 15.99
N LEU A 480 28.55 30.54 16.00
CA LEU A 480 28.74 29.76 14.77
C LEU A 480 27.45 29.61 13.94
N ALA A 481 26.29 29.51 14.58
CA ALA A 481 25.01 29.53 13.87
C ALA A 481 24.78 30.89 13.17
N TYR A 482 25.17 31.99 13.81
CA TYR A 482 25.19 33.32 13.21
C TYR A 482 26.18 33.40 12.04
N ALA A 483 27.41 32.93 12.24
CA ALA A 483 28.43 32.87 11.19
C ALA A 483 27.91 32.11 9.95
N LYS A 484 27.35 30.93 10.16
CA LYS A 484 26.73 30.12 9.10
C LYS A 484 25.64 30.90 8.36
N ARG A 485 24.74 31.53 9.11
CA ARG A 485 23.63 32.28 8.52
C ARG A 485 24.10 33.47 7.68
N ILE A 486 25.02 34.27 8.20
CA ILE A 486 25.56 35.43 7.48
C ILE A 486 26.30 34.96 6.23
N VAL A 487 27.14 33.92 6.32
CA VAL A 487 27.83 33.39 5.14
C VAL A 487 26.84 32.88 4.08
N ASP A 488 25.79 32.17 4.49
CA ASP A 488 24.73 31.70 3.58
C ASP A 488 23.96 32.88 2.93
N ASP A 489 23.62 33.93 3.69
CA ASP A 489 22.97 35.14 3.17
C ASP A 489 23.90 35.89 2.17
N HIS A 490 25.21 35.71 2.28
CA HIS A 490 26.24 36.21 1.36
C HIS A 490 26.56 35.24 0.20
N GLN A 491 25.73 34.20 -0.01
CA GLN A 491 25.93 33.19 -1.05
C GLN A 491 27.26 32.43 -0.92
N GLY A 492 27.81 32.37 0.29
CA GLY A 492 29.01 31.63 0.61
C GLY A 492 28.74 30.24 1.18
N GLU A 493 29.82 29.56 1.53
CA GLU A 493 29.80 28.29 2.24
C GLU A 493 30.77 28.36 3.43
N ILE A 494 30.35 27.86 4.60
CA ILE A 494 31.23 27.67 5.75
C ILE A 494 31.08 26.24 6.27
N TYR A 495 32.22 25.62 6.58
CA TYR A 495 32.33 24.31 7.22
C TYR A 495 33.59 24.26 8.08
N VAL A 496 33.75 23.16 8.84
CA VAL A 496 34.89 22.96 9.72
C VAL A 496 35.52 21.59 9.50
N GLU A 497 36.85 21.57 9.52
CA GLU A 497 37.65 20.35 9.57
C GLU A 497 38.37 20.33 10.91
N SER A 498 38.21 19.26 11.68
CA SER A 498 38.80 19.19 13.03
C SER A 498 39.13 17.77 13.41
N GLU A 499 40.14 17.62 14.27
CA GLU A 499 40.52 16.35 14.88
C GLU A 499 40.76 16.57 16.38
N LEU A 500 40.14 15.72 17.20
CA LEU A 500 40.22 15.80 18.65
C LEU A 500 41.70 15.76 19.09
N GLY A 501 42.10 16.75 19.88
CA GLY A 501 43.44 16.91 20.40
C GLY A 501 44.44 17.56 19.45
N LYS A 502 44.10 17.85 18.18
CA LYS A 502 45.01 18.51 17.22
C LYS A 502 44.66 19.97 16.91
N GLY A 503 43.37 20.33 16.99
CA GLY A 503 42.87 21.67 16.65
C GLY A 503 41.75 21.63 15.62
N SER A 504 41.33 22.80 15.17
CA SER A 504 40.26 22.95 14.15
C SER A 504 40.64 23.95 13.08
N THR A 505 40.08 23.75 11.89
CA THR A 505 40.22 24.67 10.75
C THR A 505 38.83 25.01 10.24
N PHE A 506 38.40 26.25 10.46
CA PHE A 506 37.18 26.80 9.90
C PHE A 506 37.47 27.33 8.50
N ILE A 507 36.64 26.93 7.53
CA ILE A 507 36.84 27.25 6.12
C ILE A 507 35.61 27.98 5.63
N ILE A 508 35.79 29.24 5.19
CA ILE A 508 34.76 30.07 4.58
C ILE A 508 35.09 30.23 3.10
N LYS A 509 34.11 30.02 2.22
CA LYS A 509 34.18 30.28 0.79
C LYS A 509 33.19 31.38 0.43
N LEU A 510 33.63 32.38 -0.30
CA LEU A 510 32.77 33.45 -0.81
C LEU A 510 32.99 33.67 -2.31
N PRO A 511 31.93 34.04 -3.06
CA PRO A 511 32.07 34.46 -4.44
C PRO A 511 32.80 35.80 -4.54
N LEU A 512 33.78 35.85 -5.44
CA LEU A 512 34.44 37.09 -5.82
C LEU A 512 33.54 37.92 -6.72
N ILE A 513 33.58 39.24 -6.56
CA ILE A 513 32.98 40.13 -7.55
C ILE A 513 33.99 40.30 -8.69
N SER A 514 33.55 40.04 -9.92
CA SER A 514 34.32 40.33 -11.13
C SER A 514 34.68 41.81 -11.26
#